data_AF-A0A1G1SWT8-F1
#
_entry.id   AF-A0A1G1SWT8-F1
#
_cell.length_a   1.000
_cell.length_b   1.000
_cell.length_c   1.000
_cell.angle_alpha   90.00
_cell.angle_beta   90.00
_cell.angle_gamma   90.00
#
_symmetry.space_group_name_H-M   'P 1'
#
loop_
_entity.id
_entity.type
_entity.pdbx_description
1 polymer ?
#
loop_
_entity_poly.entity_id
_entity_poly.type
_entity_poly.pdbx_seq_one_letter_code
_entity_poly.pdbx_strand_id
1 'polypeptide(L)'
;MSLQQLVGDLRSVDAPKVRTALVELSPAAVVLAAGWATLLELEVVHLGKVVAAQARADAAPDAGIYRAADILMHIRRALPPAERHAPPPGGVWLCGLDLLLAKLPEPQRALCWRGLRDELPYLPPLVVVLPAALAARFGPTPAAWPTRRLAL
;
A
#
# COMPACT_ATOMS: atom_id res chain seq x y z
N MET A 1 -6.46 -11.33 -15.87
CA MET A 1 -5.08 -10.83 -15.96
C MET A 1 -4.26 -11.55 -14.90
N SER A 2 -3.13 -12.14 -15.26
CA SER A 2 -2.28 -12.88 -14.30
C SER A 2 -1.45 -11.91 -13.43
N LEU A 3 -0.98 -12.40 -12.29
CA LEU A 3 -0.03 -11.70 -11.40
C LEU A 3 1.22 -11.19 -12.16
N GLN A 4 1.70 -11.97 -13.14
CA GLN A 4 2.84 -11.60 -13.98
C GLN A 4 2.55 -10.42 -14.92
N GLN A 5 1.31 -10.30 -15.42
CA GLN A 5 0.89 -9.16 -16.24
C GLN A 5 0.81 -7.87 -15.41
N LEU A 6 0.33 -7.94 -14.16
CA LEU A 6 0.33 -6.80 -13.25
C LEU A 6 1.75 -6.26 -13.01
N VAL A 7 2.71 -7.18 -12.83
CA VAL A 7 4.11 -6.83 -12.66
C VAL A 7 4.72 -6.25 -13.93
N GLY A 8 4.39 -6.79 -15.11
CA GLY A 8 4.77 -6.19 -16.39
C GLY A 8 4.28 -4.76 -16.54
N ASP A 9 3.04 -4.49 -16.14
CA ASP A 9 2.43 -3.15 -16.18
C ASP A 9 3.08 -2.18 -15.18
N LEU A 10 3.41 -2.65 -13.97
CA LEU A 10 4.14 -1.85 -12.96
C LEU A 10 5.59 -1.58 -13.34
N ARG A 11 6.22 -2.49 -14.10
CA ARG A 11 7.61 -2.38 -14.60
C ARG A 11 7.71 -1.52 -15.87
N SER A 12 6.60 -1.27 -16.56
CA SER A 12 6.60 -0.51 -17.81
C SER A 12 6.97 0.96 -17.55
N VAL A 13 8.16 1.35 -18.02
CA VAL A 13 8.72 2.71 -17.93
C VAL A 13 7.82 3.75 -18.64
N ASP A 14 6.98 3.31 -19.57
CA ASP A 14 6.05 4.16 -20.33
C ASP A 14 4.74 4.51 -19.61
N ALA A 15 4.57 4.09 -18.35
CA ALA A 15 3.39 4.45 -17.54
C ALA A 15 3.75 5.39 -16.37
N PRO A 16 4.15 6.66 -16.62
CA PRO A 16 4.32 7.66 -15.56
C PRO A 16 3.03 7.90 -14.74
N LYS A 17 1.89 7.38 -15.19
CA LYS A 17 0.58 7.46 -14.54
C LYS A 17 0.22 6.26 -13.64
N VAL A 18 0.96 5.16 -13.69
CA VAL A 18 0.62 3.92 -12.95
C VAL A 18 1.79 3.49 -12.06
N ARG A 19 2.12 4.33 -11.08
CA ARG A 19 3.07 3.97 -10.01
C ARG A 19 2.41 3.26 -8.84
N THR A 20 1.12 2.93 -8.94
CA THR A 20 0.42 2.20 -7.89
C THR A 20 -0.62 1.27 -8.46
N ALA A 21 -0.61 0.03 -7.99
CA ALA A 21 -1.65 -0.95 -8.23
C ALA A 21 -2.44 -1.20 -6.95
N LEU A 22 -3.76 -1.16 -7.07
CA LEU A 22 -4.65 -1.68 -6.04
C LEU A 22 -5.01 -3.13 -6.39
N VAL A 23 -4.65 -4.04 -5.50
CA VAL A 23 -4.92 -5.46 -5.65
C VAL A 23 -5.96 -5.86 -4.60
N GLU A 24 -7.14 -6.24 -5.07
CA GLU A 24 -8.18 -6.80 -4.21
C GLU A 24 -7.99 -8.32 -4.13
N LEU A 25 -7.75 -8.84 -2.93
CA LEU A 25 -7.57 -10.27 -2.69
C LEU A 25 -8.79 -10.91 -2.03
N SER A 26 -9.10 -12.15 -2.43
CA SER A 26 -9.97 -13.02 -1.64
C SER A 26 -9.30 -13.34 -0.29
N PRO A 27 -10.06 -13.64 0.78
CA PRO A 27 -9.47 -14.07 2.06
C PRO A 27 -8.49 -15.23 1.92
N ALA A 28 -8.75 -16.18 1.02
CA ALA A 28 -7.84 -17.29 0.72
C ALA A 28 -6.51 -16.82 0.09
N ALA A 29 -6.56 -15.83 -0.81
CA ALA A 29 -5.38 -15.26 -1.44
C ALA A 29 -4.49 -14.44 -0.47
N VAL A 30 -5.08 -13.89 0.60
CA VAL A 30 -4.32 -13.24 1.68
C VAL A 30 -3.47 -14.25 2.45
N VAL A 31 -3.93 -15.49 2.63
CA VAL A 31 -3.15 -16.55 3.30
C VAL A 31 -1.91 -16.92 2.47
N LEU A 32 -1.98 -16.79 1.15
CA LEU A 32 -0.88 -17.05 0.21
C LEU A 32 0.03 -15.83 -0.02
N ALA A 33 -0.18 -14.74 0.75
CA ALA A 33 0.59 -13.49 0.79
C ALA A 33 2.09 -13.63 0.49
N ALA A 34 2.78 -14.44 1.29
CA ALA A 34 4.23 -14.58 1.19
C ALA A 34 4.66 -15.25 -0.13
N GLY A 35 3.85 -16.17 -0.64
CA GLY A 35 4.13 -16.90 -1.88
C GLY A 35 4.08 -15.98 -3.10
N TRP A 36 2.99 -15.22 -3.25
CA TRP A 36 2.90 -14.31 -4.39
C TRP A 36 3.77 -13.06 -4.23
N ALA A 37 4.00 -12.53 -3.02
CA ALA A 37 4.94 -11.42 -2.83
C ALA A 37 6.35 -11.77 -3.32
N THR A 38 6.80 -13.01 -3.06
CA THR A 38 8.06 -13.54 -3.58
C THR A 38 8.04 -13.68 -5.10
N LEU A 39 6.97 -14.26 -5.66
CA LEU A 39 6.81 -14.41 -7.12
C LEU A 39 6.78 -13.08 -7.87
N LEU A 40 6.29 -12.02 -7.22
CA LEU A 40 6.24 -10.69 -7.80
C LEU A 40 7.50 -9.86 -7.53
N GLU A 41 8.48 -10.39 -6.79
CA GLU A 41 9.67 -9.66 -6.35
C GLU A 41 9.30 -8.36 -5.60
N LEU A 42 8.27 -8.43 -4.75
CA LEU A 42 7.82 -7.31 -3.94
C LEU A 42 8.67 -7.18 -2.68
N GLU A 43 9.07 -5.96 -2.39
CA GLU A 43 9.56 -5.62 -1.05
C GLU A 43 8.36 -5.49 -0.12
N VAL A 44 8.33 -6.26 0.97
CA VAL A 44 7.19 -6.26 1.90
C VAL A 44 7.46 -5.31 3.06
N VAL A 45 6.72 -4.22 3.11
CA VAL A 45 6.75 -3.25 4.20
C VAL A 45 5.58 -3.52 5.15
N HIS A 46 5.89 -4.01 6.34
CA HIS A 46 4.90 -4.25 7.39
C HIS A 46 4.60 -2.97 8.18
N LEU A 47 3.58 -2.21 7.75
CA LEU A 47 3.27 -0.91 8.36
C LEU A 47 2.95 -0.99 9.85
N GLY A 48 2.29 -2.06 10.32
CA GLY A 48 2.05 -2.27 11.75
C GLY A 48 3.35 -2.36 12.58
N LYS A 49 4.42 -2.95 12.03
CA LYS A 49 5.74 -2.99 12.69
C LYS A 49 6.41 -1.62 12.68
N VAL A 50 6.30 -0.88 11.58
CA VAL A 50 6.84 0.49 11.46
C VAL A 50 6.19 1.42 12.49
N VAL A 51 4.87 1.39 12.56
CA VAL A 51 4.07 2.16 13.52
C VAL A 51 4.46 1.81 14.96
N ALA A 52 4.51 0.51 15.29
CA ALA A 52 4.88 0.06 16.63
C ALA A 52 6.32 0.42 17.01
N ALA A 53 7.27 0.31 16.08
CA ALA A 53 8.65 0.73 16.30
C ALA A 53 8.74 2.24 16.56
N GLN A 54 7.97 3.04 15.83
CA GLN A 54 7.93 4.49 15.99
C GLN A 54 7.31 4.89 17.33
N ALA A 55 6.18 4.29 17.72
CA ALA A 55 5.56 4.55 19.03
C ALA A 55 6.52 4.27 20.19
N ARG A 56 7.32 3.19 20.09
CA ARG A 56 8.38 2.87 21.06
C ARG A 56 9.49 3.92 21.06
N ALA A 57 9.92 4.40 19.89
CA ALA A 57 10.96 5.41 19.78
C ALA A 57 10.53 6.77 20.33
N ASP A 58 9.26 7.14 20.14
CA ASP A 58 8.70 8.41 20.57
C ASP A 58 8.30 8.43 22.06
N ALA A 59 8.50 7.31 22.78
CA ALA A 59 8.03 7.09 24.15
C ALA A 59 6.54 7.46 24.36
N ALA A 60 5.75 7.42 23.27
CA ALA A 60 4.35 7.77 23.30
C ALA A 60 3.53 6.52 23.59
N PRO A 61 2.56 6.56 24.54
CA PRO A 61 1.59 5.48 24.67
C PRO A 61 0.85 5.36 23.34
N ASP A 62 0.76 4.13 22.84
CA ASP A 62 0.13 3.73 21.56
C ASP A 62 -1.09 4.62 21.28
N ALA A 63 -0.89 5.71 20.52
CA ALA A 63 -1.86 6.78 20.42
C ALA A 63 -2.96 6.27 19.48
N GLY A 64 -3.96 5.62 20.07
CA GLY A 64 -5.08 4.94 19.44
C GLY A 64 -6.02 5.83 18.60
N ILE A 65 -5.54 6.96 18.09
CA ILE A 65 -6.25 7.81 17.15
C ILE A 65 -5.30 8.07 15.98
N TYR A 66 -5.30 7.15 15.02
CA TYR A 66 -4.62 7.38 13.75
C TYR A 66 -5.41 8.44 12.98
N ARG A 67 -4.75 9.53 12.60
CA ARG A 67 -5.23 10.44 11.55
C ARG A 67 -4.61 10.00 10.22
N ALA A 68 -5.21 10.44 9.12
CA ALA A 68 -4.66 10.20 7.79
C ALA A 68 -3.19 10.67 7.68
N ALA A 69 -2.88 11.82 8.28
CA ALA A 69 -1.54 12.38 8.29
C ALA A 69 -0.52 11.46 8.98
N ASP A 70 -0.90 10.78 10.06
CA ASP A 70 0.01 9.88 10.80
C ASP A 70 0.35 8.66 9.95
N ILE A 71 -0.66 8.05 9.30
CA ILE A 71 -0.46 6.91 8.41
C ILE A 71 0.45 7.30 7.23
N LEU A 72 0.20 8.45 6.61
CA LEU A 72 1.04 8.97 5.51
C LEU A 72 2.49 9.21 5.98
N MET A 73 2.67 9.78 7.17
CA MET A 73 4.00 9.95 7.75
C MET A 73 4.72 8.61 7.93
N HIS A 74 4.05 7.58 8.45
CA HIS A 74 4.65 6.26 8.62
C HIS A 74 5.01 5.62 7.28
N ILE A 75 4.20 5.80 6.24
CA ILE A 75 4.48 5.32 4.89
C ILE A 75 5.73 6.00 4.32
N ARG A 76 5.81 7.34 4.41
CA ARG A 76 7.00 8.10 3.96
C ARG A 76 8.29 7.67 4.64
N ARG A 77 8.23 7.36 5.94
CA ARG A 77 9.41 6.89 6.71
C ARG A 77 9.79 5.46 6.39
N ALA A 78 8.81 4.62 6.05
CA ALA A 78 9.04 3.23 5.72
C ALA A 78 9.61 3.03 4.32
N LEU A 79 9.35 3.97 3.40
CA LEU A 79 9.75 3.87 2.02
C LEU A 79 11.04 4.68 1.77
N PRO A 80 12.05 4.10 1.11
CA PRO A 80 13.20 4.88 0.65
C PRO A 80 12.75 5.93 -0.38
N PRO A 81 13.38 7.11 -0.43
CA PRO A 81 13.11 8.08 -1.49
C PRO A 81 13.41 7.45 -2.85
N ALA A 82 12.56 7.69 -3.84
CA ALA A 82 12.67 7.12 -5.19
C ALA A 82 14.02 7.40 -5.90
N GLU A 83 14.78 8.39 -5.42
CA GLU A 83 16.06 8.81 -6.00
C GLU A 83 17.28 8.06 -5.43
N ARG A 84 17.19 7.41 -4.26
CA ARG A 84 18.38 6.88 -3.57
C ARG A 84 18.78 5.46 -3.96
N HIS A 85 17.87 4.66 -4.51
CA HIS A 85 18.10 3.29 -4.94
C HIS A 85 17.21 2.97 -6.13
N ALA A 86 17.67 2.11 -7.05
CA ALA A 86 16.78 1.55 -8.07
C ALA A 86 15.57 0.93 -7.35
N PRO A 87 14.33 1.28 -7.72
CA PRO A 87 13.15 0.76 -7.04
C PRO A 87 13.13 -0.78 -7.16
N PRO A 88 12.59 -1.49 -6.16
CA PRO A 88 12.44 -2.93 -6.24
C PRO A 88 11.67 -3.28 -7.52
N PRO A 89 12.09 -4.32 -8.27
CA PRO A 89 11.55 -4.61 -9.59
C PRO A 89 10.05 -4.95 -9.57
N GLY A 90 9.52 -5.46 -8.46
CA GLY A 90 8.08 -5.66 -8.26
C GLY A 90 7.33 -4.44 -7.71
N GLY A 91 8.04 -3.47 -7.15
CA GLY A 91 7.48 -2.43 -6.28
C GLY A 91 7.47 -2.83 -4.80
N VAL A 92 6.80 -2.00 -4.00
CA VAL A 92 6.71 -2.17 -2.55
C VAL A 92 5.28 -2.50 -2.14
N TRP A 93 5.12 -3.58 -1.39
CA TRP A 93 3.84 -3.93 -0.77
C TRP A 93 3.69 -3.28 0.61
N LEU A 94 2.69 -2.41 0.74
CA LEU A 94 2.25 -1.84 2.02
C LEU A 94 1.36 -2.81 2.80
N CYS A 95 1.98 -3.83 3.41
CA CYS A 95 1.30 -4.85 4.19
C CYS A 95 0.70 -4.26 5.48
N GLY A 96 -0.61 -4.50 5.70
CA GLY A 96 -1.36 -4.03 6.86
C GLY A 96 -1.91 -2.60 6.73
N LEU A 97 -1.83 -1.98 5.54
CA LEU A 97 -2.48 -0.68 5.29
C LEU A 97 -4.00 -0.74 5.48
N ASP A 98 -4.62 -1.85 5.06
CA ASP A 98 -6.04 -2.13 5.27
C ASP A 98 -6.45 -2.09 6.75
N LEU A 99 -5.63 -2.65 7.64
CA LEU A 99 -5.87 -2.62 9.08
C LEU A 99 -5.77 -1.20 9.66
N LEU A 100 -4.85 -0.38 9.13
CA LEU A 100 -4.72 1.02 9.54
C LEU A 100 -5.89 1.86 9.02
N LEU A 101 -6.28 1.67 7.76
CA LEU A 101 -7.44 2.34 7.17
C LEU A 101 -8.75 1.95 7.87
N ALA A 102 -8.89 0.70 8.34
CA ALA A 102 -10.07 0.25 9.07
C ALA A 102 -10.26 0.99 10.40
N LYS A 103 -9.19 1.54 10.99
CA LYS A 103 -9.24 2.35 12.22
C LYS A 103 -9.63 3.80 11.98
N LEU A 104 -9.58 4.27 10.73
CA LEU A 104 -9.90 5.65 10.38
C LEU A 104 -11.40 5.84 10.15
N PRO A 105 -12.01 6.96 10.58
CA PRO A 105 -13.33 7.36 10.10
C PRO A 105 -13.29 7.70 8.60
N GLU A 106 -14.44 7.66 7.93
CA GLU A 106 -14.54 7.82 6.47
C GLU A 106 -13.86 9.08 5.90
N PRO A 107 -14.02 10.28 6.50
CA PRO A 107 -13.34 11.47 6.00
C PRO A 107 -11.81 11.35 6.05
N GLN A 108 -11.28 10.67 7.08
CA GLN A 108 -9.85 10.44 7.22
C GLN A 108 -9.36 9.38 6.23
N ARG A 109 -10.14 8.35 5.92
CA ARG A 109 -9.79 7.39 4.85
C ARG A 109 -9.65 8.09 3.50
N ALA A 110 -10.61 8.95 3.14
CA ALA A 110 -10.55 9.72 1.91
C ALA A 110 -9.31 10.63 1.84
N LEU A 111 -8.96 11.30 2.95
CA LEU A 111 -7.74 12.11 3.04
C LEU A 111 -6.47 11.25 2.90
N CYS A 112 -6.44 10.06 3.50
CA CYS A 112 -5.31 9.14 3.38
C CYS A 112 -5.09 8.69 1.93
N TRP A 113 -6.17 8.31 1.23
CA TRP A 113 -6.10 7.95 -0.19
C TRP A 113 -5.64 9.11 -1.08
N ARG A 114 -6.14 10.32 -0.79
CA ARG A 114 -5.73 11.52 -1.52
C ARG A 114 -4.24 11.81 -1.32
N GLY A 115 -3.77 11.79 -0.07
CA GLY A 115 -2.36 12.02 0.25
C GLY A 115 -1.46 10.98 -0.40
N LEU A 116 -1.83 9.71 -0.34
CA LEU A 116 -1.09 8.64 -1.02
C LEU A 116 -0.96 8.90 -2.51
N ARG A 117 -2.05 9.29 -3.18
CA ARG A 117 -2.04 9.63 -4.61
C ARG A 117 -1.12 10.82 -4.90
N ASP A 118 -1.21 11.86 -4.10
CA ASP A 118 -0.45 13.09 -4.32
C ASP A 118 1.07 12.86 -4.07
N GLU A 119 1.44 11.82 -3.30
CA GLU A 119 2.82 11.42 -3.02
C GLU A 119 3.44 10.43 -4.01
N LEU A 120 2.64 9.75 -4.85
CA LEU A 120 3.12 8.75 -5.81
C LEU A 120 4.28 9.18 -6.72
N PRO A 121 4.40 10.46 -7.13
CA PRO A 121 5.56 10.89 -7.92
C PRO A 121 6.90 10.74 -7.17
N TYR A 122 6.87 10.71 -5.84
CA TYR A 122 8.06 10.71 -4.97
C TYR A 122 8.32 9.34 -4.33
N LEU A 123 7.37 8.41 -4.44
CA LEU A 123 7.46 7.07 -3.87
C LEU A 123 7.88 6.04 -4.94
N PRO A 124 8.51 4.91 -4.53
CA PRO A 124 8.69 3.76 -5.41
C PRO A 124 7.32 3.22 -5.86
N PRO A 125 7.25 2.41 -6.94
CA PRO A 125 6.02 1.75 -7.33
C PRO A 125 5.39 1.01 -6.15
N LEU A 126 4.11 1.27 -5.87
CA LEU A 126 3.40 0.70 -4.73
C LEU A 126 2.40 -0.37 -5.16
N VAL A 127 2.37 -1.47 -4.42
CA VAL A 127 1.29 -2.45 -4.47
C VAL A 127 0.52 -2.35 -3.17
N VAL A 128 -0.73 -1.90 -3.26
CA VAL A 128 -1.65 -1.87 -2.12
C VAL A 128 -2.56 -3.05 -2.24
N VAL A 129 -2.55 -3.90 -1.21
CA VAL A 129 -3.43 -5.06 -1.15
C VAL A 129 -4.55 -4.79 -0.17
N LEU A 130 -5.80 -4.90 -0.63
CA LEU A 130 -6.99 -4.79 0.19
C LEU A 130 -7.79 -6.10 0.12
N PRO A 131 -8.38 -6.58 1.24
CA PRO A 131 -9.36 -7.64 1.17
C PRO A 131 -10.56 -7.19 0.32
N ALA A 132 -10.95 -7.98 -0.68
CA ALA A 132 -12.05 -7.63 -1.60
C ALA A 132 -13.36 -7.37 -0.86
N ALA A 133 -13.62 -8.11 0.23
CA ALA A 133 -14.78 -7.92 1.10
C ALA A 133 -14.80 -6.56 1.84
N LEU A 134 -13.63 -5.91 1.96
CA LEU A 134 -13.48 -4.64 2.66
C LEU A 134 -13.21 -3.47 1.69
N ALA A 135 -12.94 -3.72 0.41
CA ALA A 135 -12.66 -2.69 -0.59
C ALA A 135 -13.75 -1.59 -0.62
N ALA A 136 -15.02 -1.97 -0.57
CA ALA A 136 -16.14 -1.03 -0.52
C ALA A 136 -16.20 -0.19 0.79
N ARG A 137 -15.64 -0.71 1.89
CA ARG A 137 -15.62 -0.03 3.20
C ARG A 137 -14.50 1.01 3.32
N PHE A 138 -13.48 0.93 2.47
CA PHE A 138 -12.33 1.84 2.51
C PHE A 138 -12.57 3.15 1.75
N GLY A 139 -13.78 3.37 1.24
CA GLY A 139 -14.17 4.57 0.49
C GLY A 139 -13.73 4.51 -0.98
N PRO A 140 -14.06 5.54 -1.78
CA PRO A 140 -13.65 5.57 -3.18
C PRO A 140 -12.12 5.60 -3.25
N THR A 141 -11.54 4.51 -3.73
CA THR A 141 -10.16 4.53 -4.21
C THR A 141 -10.07 5.60 -5.29
N PRO A 142 -8.96 6.35 -5.41
CA PRO A 142 -8.88 7.38 -6.44
C PRO A 142 -9.19 6.76 -7.80
N ALA A 143 -10.17 7.28 -8.53
CA ALA A 143 -10.63 6.71 -9.81
C ALA A 143 -9.51 6.58 -10.87
N ALA A 144 -8.37 7.23 -10.64
CA ALA A 144 -7.17 7.18 -11.44
C ALA A 144 -6.24 5.99 -11.11
N TRP A 145 -6.49 5.24 -10.04
CA TRP A 145 -5.66 4.09 -9.69
C TRP A 145 -6.17 2.85 -10.44
N PRO A 146 -5.30 2.10 -11.13
CA PRO A 146 -5.68 0.82 -11.70
C PRO A 146 -5.99 -0.16 -10.58
N THR A 147 -7.30 -0.36 -10.36
CA THR A 147 -7.81 -1.41 -9.48
C THR A 147 -7.90 -2.73 -10.24
N ARG A 148 -7.41 -3.80 -9.61
CA ARG A 148 -7.44 -5.15 -10.16
C ARG A 148 -7.86 -6.12 -9.07
N ARG A 149 -8.81 -7.00 -9.39
CA ARG A 149 -9.23 -8.12 -8.53
C ARG A 149 -8.41 -9.34 -8.90
N LEU A 150 -7.72 -9.92 -7.92
CA LEU A 150 -7.14 -11.25 -8.06
C LEU A 150 -8.03 -12.23 -7.31
N ALA A 151 -8.80 -13.01 -8.06
CA ALA A 151 -9.39 -14.25 -7.55
C ALA A 151 -8.33 -15.34 -7.75
N LEU A 152 -7.61 -15.68 -6.69
CA LEU A 152 -6.89 -16.96 -6.59
C LEU A 152 -7.82 -17.99 -5.97
#